data_AF-A0A4R5V0V2-F1
#
_entry.id   AF-A0A4R5V0V2-F1
#
_cell.length_a   1.000
_cell.length_b   1.000
_cell.length_c   1.000
_cell.angle_alpha   90.00
_cell.angle_beta   90.00
_cell.angle_gamma   90.00
#
_symmetry.space_group_name_H-M   'P 1'
#
loop_
_entity.id
_entity.type
_entity.pdbx_description
1 polymer ?
#
loop_
_entity_poly.entity_id
_entity_poly.type
_entity_poly.pdbx_seq_one_letter_code
_entity_poly.pdbx_strand_id
1 'polypeptide(L)'
;MPFRSILRRAAAPVLGAALIALAPTLPARAATESCAAPLTREIPNRTARAPSGSALMEQLMAASGPARDQAIVDQVLSGNLPSFLRHLTPVTLAGKLASGAQVLITICVTPDYLSVGDDRDFVRVPMGLAGAARVASELGFLLPTPKMVDAIYSQAKVHVAPSPMTPGSKMASTAYLLQHDRTVDQQRARVSRDAGALTAGQKKDIVLTNRLLSKPGRVAIYGWHRINGRPIQPLSTVHGASYADYSHGVRLVSRTAFLNGKQVPLSDIMQDRDLALIVNGEGPIGNAERLLASLY
;
A
#
# COMPACT_ATOMS: atom_id res chain seq x y z
N MET A 1 42.29 -25.72 82.70
CA MET A 1 42.49 -25.61 81.23
C MET A 1 42.93 -26.97 80.70
N PRO A 2 42.60 -27.41 79.47
CA PRO A 2 41.77 -26.79 78.40
C PRO A 2 40.47 -27.60 78.13
N PHE A 3 39.30 -27.00 77.88
CA PHE A 3 38.75 -26.31 76.70
C PHE A 3 38.20 -27.20 75.57
N ARG A 4 36.90 -26.97 75.32
CA ARG A 4 35.92 -27.66 74.46
C ARG A 4 36.12 -27.42 72.96
N SER A 5 35.54 -28.30 72.13
CA SER A 5 35.07 -27.95 70.78
C SER A 5 33.98 -28.92 70.31
N ILE A 6 32.76 -28.42 70.10
CA ILE A 6 31.61 -29.12 69.49
C ILE A 6 31.46 -28.52 68.09
N LEU A 7 31.68 -29.30 67.04
CA LEU A 7 31.39 -28.89 65.66
C LEU A 7 29.90 -29.14 65.32
N ARG A 8 29.16 -28.05 65.11
CA ARG A 8 27.85 -28.06 64.44
C ARG A 8 28.07 -28.15 62.92
N ARG A 9 27.48 -29.14 62.26
CA ARG A 9 27.33 -29.17 60.79
C ARG A 9 26.09 -28.35 60.41
N ALA A 10 26.29 -27.29 59.62
CA ALA A 10 25.22 -26.52 59.00
C ALA A 10 24.75 -27.23 57.71
N ALA A 11 23.44 -27.43 57.57
CA ALA A 11 22.82 -27.87 56.32
C ALA A 11 22.54 -26.65 55.43
N ALA A 12 23.00 -26.68 54.18
CA ALA A 12 22.72 -25.66 53.18
C ALA A 12 21.39 -25.96 52.46
N PRO A 13 20.54 -24.96 52.15
CA PRO A 13 19.31 -25.18 51.42
C PRO A 13 19.60 -25.27 49.91
N VAL A 14 19.05 -26.29 49.25
CA VAL A 14 19.05 -26.41 47.79
C VAL A 14 17.91 -25.53 47.26
N LEU A 15 18.22 -24.36 46.72
CA LEU A 15 17.26 -23.58 45.92
C LEU A 15 17.07 -24.26 44.56
N GLY A 16 15.91 -24.85 44.35
CA GLY A 16 15.47 -25.28 43.01
C GLY A 16 15.12 -24.06 42.16
N ALA A 17 15.95 -23.75 41.17
CA ALA A 17 15.64 -22.75 40.16
C ALA A 17 14.62 -23.33 39.16
N ALA A 18 13.39 -22.83 39.20
CA ALA A 18 12.40 -23.09 38.17
C ALA A 18 12.81 -22.36 36.88
N LEU A 19 13.27 -23.12 35.88
CA LEU A 19 13.50 -22.64 34.53
C LEU A 19 12.15 -22.35 33.85
N ILE A 20 11.70 -21.10 33.93
CA ILE A 20 10.64 -20.60 33.06
C ILE A 20 11.25 -20.51 31.65
N ALA A 21 10.91 -21.47 30.80
CA ALA A 21 11.26 -21.41 29.38
C ALA A 21 10.53 -20.21 28.74
N LEU A 22 11.21 -19.08 28.61
CA LEU A 22 10.77 -18.01 27.70
C LEU A 22 10.84 -18.58 26.28
N ALA A 23 9.70 -18.90 25.70
CA ALA A 23 9.60 -19.15 24.28
C ALA A 23 10.12 -17.90 23.53
N PRO A 24 11.03 -18.05 22.56
CA PRO A 24 11.50 -16.91 21.80
C PRO A 24 10.32 -16.30 21.04
N THR A 25 10.05 -15.03 21.29
CA THR A 25 9.21 -14.21 20.42
C THR A 25 9.87 -14.19 19.05
N LEU A 26 9.27 -14.90 18.07
CA LEU A 26 9.76 -14.84 16.69
C LEU A 26 9.83 -13.36 16.27
N PRO A 27 11.02 -12.80 16.03
CA PRO A 27 11.14 -11.38 15.79
C PRO A 27 10.54 -11.07 14.41
N ALA A 28 10.15 -9.80 14.22
CA ALA A 28 9.64 -9.19 12.98
C ALA A 28 10.56 -9.32 11.73
N ARG A 29 11.59 -10.15 11.80
CA ARG A 29 12.61 -10.43 10.77
C ARG A 29 12.05 -11.17 9.55
N ALA A 30 10.86 -11.75 9.62
CA ALA A 30 10.22 -12.45 8.50
C ALA A 30 9.60 -11.52 7.44
N ALA A 31 9.23 -10.28 7.79
CA ALA A 31 8.46 -9.42 6.88
C ALA A 31 9.29 -8.85 5.71
N THR A 32 10.58 -8.57 5.92
CA THR A 32 11.44 -7.97 4.88
C THR A 32 11.83 -8.94 3.76
N GLU A 33 11.97 -10.22 4.06
CA GLU A 33 12.22 -11.25 3.05
C GLU A 33 10.93 -11.66 2.31
N SER A 34 9.77 -11.45 2.91
CA SER A 34 8.48 -11.94 2.38
C SER A 34 8.14 -11.31 1.01
N CYS A 35 8.40 -10.02 0.80
CA CYS A 35 8.09 -9.36 -0.47
C CYS A 35 9.13 -9.58 -1.59
N ALA A 36 10.16 -10.41 -1.36
CA ALA A 36 11.17 -10.78 -2.37
C ALA A 36 10.70 -11.90 -3.33
N ALA A 37 9.54 -12.51 -3.07
CA ALA A 37 8.89 -13.44 -3.99
C ALA A 37 8.61 -12.77 -5.35
N PRO A 38 8.37 -13.53 -6.45
CA PRO A 38 8.08 -12.98 -7.77
C PRO A 38 6.66 -12.40 -7.86
N LEU A 39 6.32 -11.49 -6.94
CA LEU A 39 5.01 -10.84 -6.78
C LEU A 39 4.70 -9.83 -7.88
N THR A 40 5.70 -9.50 -8.69
CA THR A 40 5.62 -8.57 -9.82
C THR A 40 5.83 -9.27 -11.17
N ARG A 41 5.75 -10.60 -11.22
CA ARG A 41 5.98 -11.39 -12.44
C ARG A 41 5.02 -11.08 -13.58
N GLU A 42 3.80 -10.66 -13.25
CA GLU A 42 2.78 -10.30 -14.23
C GLU A 42 2.99 -8.89 -14.80
N ILE A 43 3.93 -8.11 -14.24
CA ILE A 43 4.30 -6.81 -14.79
C ILE A 43 5.27 -7.01 -15.95
N PRO A 44 4.88 -6.74 -17.21
CA PRO A 44 5.76 -6.97 -18.36
C PRO A 44 7.02 -6.11 -18.28
N ASN A 45 8.08 -6.57 -18.94
CA ASN A 45 9.30 -5.77 -19.08
C ASN A 45 9.02 -4.50 -19.90
N ARG A 46 9.57 -3.37 -19.45
CA ARG A 46 9.48 -2.11 -20.19
C ARG A 46 10.14 -2.25 -21.55
N THR A 47 9.43 -1.90 -22.62
CA THR A 47 10.02 -1.91 -23.96
C THR A 47 11.01 -0.76 -24.14
N ALA A 48 12.06 -0.95 -24.96
CA ALA A 48 13.07 0.09 -25.21
C ALA A 48 12.51 1.33 -25.92
N ARG A 49 11.37 1.20 -26.62
CA ARG A 49 10.69 2.30 -27.33
C ARG A 49 9.60 2.96 -26.49
N ALA A 50 9.37 2.51 -25.26
CA ALA A 50 8.38 3.13 -24.40
C ALA A 50 8.75 4.61 -24.14
N PRO A 51 7.79 5.56 -24.22
CA PRO A 51 8.05 6.96 -23.94
C PRO A 51 8.43 7.15 -22.47
N SER A 52 9.17 8.22 -22.18
CA SER A 52 9.35 8.69 -20.80
C SER A 52 8.04 9.25 -20.24
N GLY A 53 7.99 9.48 -18.93
CA GLY A 53 6.81 10.05 -18.28
C GLY A 53 6.44 11.41 -18.87
N SER A 54 7.40 12.34 -18.93
CA SER A 54 7.17 13.67 -19.48
C SER A 54 6.71 13.65 -20.95
N ALA A 55 7.33 12.82 -21.80
CA ALA A 55 7.01 12.71 -23.22
C ALA A 55 5.59 12.18 -23.45
N LEU A 56 5.17 11.17 -22.68
CA LEU A 56 3.79 10.67 -22.75
C LEU A 56 2.79 11.75 -22.33
N MET A 57 3.07 12.46 -21.23
CA MET A 57 2.14 13.48 -20.73
C MET A 57 2.05 14.70 -21.65
N GLU A 58 3.11 15.02 -22.39
CA GLU A 58 3.07 16.03 -23.46
C GLU A 58 2.12 15.61 -24.60
N GLN A 59 2.19 14.36 -25.05
CA GLN A 59 1.25 13.80 -26.04
C GLN A 59 -0.21 13.84 -25.54
N LEU A 60 -0.41 13.66 -24.24
CA LEU A 60 -1.72 13.65 -23.60
C LEU A 60 -2.19 15.03 -23.11
N MET A 61 -1.53 16.12 -23.51
CA MET A 61 -1.87 17.47 -23.02
C MET A 61 -3.31 17.88 -23.30
N ALA A 62 -3.82 17.52 -24.50
CA ALA A 62 -5.20 17.79 -24.91
C ALA A 62 -6.20 16.67 -24.52
N ALA A 63 -5.70 15.53 -24.04
CA ALA A 63 -6.55 14.41 -23.63
C ALA A 63 -7.07 14.59 -22.19
N SER A 64 -8.25 14.05 -21.92
CA SER A 64 -8.86 14.11 -20.59
C SER A 64 -9.76 12.91 -20.32
N GLY A 65 -10.08 12.69 -19.04
CA GLY A 65 -11.02 11.65 -18.61
C GLY A 65 -10.68 10.27 -19.18
N PRO A 66 -11.68 9.50 -19.64
CA PRO A 66 -11.49 8.13 -20.11
C PRO A 66 -10.48 7.98 -21.25
N ALA A 67 -10.37 8.94 -22.16
CA ALA A 67 -9.44 8.85 -23.28
C ALA A 67 -7.97 8.93 -22.81
N ARG A 68 -7.68 9.82 -21.85
CA ARG A 68 -6.36 9.90 -21.22
C ARG A 68 -6.08 8.65 -20.38
N ASP A 69 -7.06 8.23 -19.58
CA ASP A 69 -6.93 7.07 -18.70
C ASP A 69 -6.62 5.82 -19.52
N GLN A 70 -7.28 5.61 -20.66
CA GLN A 70 -7.02 4.47 -21.54
C GLN A 70 -5.56 4.49 -22.07
N ALA A 71 -5.07 5.63 -22.55
CA ALA A 71 -3.69 5.74 -23.02
C ALA A 71 -2.67 5.47 -21.91
N ILE A 72 -2.94 5.93 -20.68
CA ILE A 72 -2.11 5.63 -19.51
C ILE A 72 -2.15 4.15 -19.17
N VAL A 73 -3.35 3.54 -19.14
CA VAL A 73 -3.53 2.11 -18.85
C VAL A 73 -2.75 1.27 -19.84
N ASP A 74 -2.83 1.56 -21.14
CA ASP A 74 -2.11 0.81 -22.17
C ASP A 74 -0.59 0.88 -21.96
N GLN A 75 -0.07 2.05 -21.55
CA GLN A 75 1.34 2.21 -21.23
C GLN A 75 1.74 1.39 -20.01
N VAL A 76 0.98 1.47 -18.91
CA VAL A 76 1.27 0.71 -17.69
C VAL A 76 1.20 -0.80 -17.95
N LEU A 77 0.15 -1.27 -18.64
CA LEU A 77 -0.02 -2.68 -18.99
C LEU A 77 1.03 -3.19 -19.97
N SER A 78 1.63 -2.32 -20.80
CA SER A 78 2.80 -2.67 -21.62
C SER A 78 4.12 -2.74 -20.85
N GLY A 79 4.10 -2.46 -19.53
CA GLY A 79 5.28 -2.45 -18.68
C GLY A 79 6.02 -1.11 -18.60
N ASN A 80 5.47 -0.02 -19.15
CA ASN A 80 6.07 1.33 -19.07
C ASN A 80 5.86 1.96 -17.69
N LEU A 81 6.59 1.44 -16.72
CA LEU A 81 6.65 1.94 -15.36
C LEU A 81 8.09 1.92 -14.83
N PRO A 82 8.44 2.81 -13.89
CA PRO A 82 9.77 2.82 -13.27
C PRO A 82 10.13 1.49 -12.61
N SER A 83 11.41 1.12 -12.66
CA SER A 83 11.90 -0.14 -12.11
C SER A 83 11.66 -0.22 -10.60
N PHE A 84 11.77 0.91 -9.89
CA PHE A 84 11.57 0.95 -8.43
C PHE A 84 10.15 0.52 -8.01
N LEU A 85 9.13 0.70 -8.86
CA LEU A 85 7.77 0.23 -8.55
C LEU A 85 7.64 -1.30 -8.55
N ARG A 86 8.63 -2.02 -9.11
CA ARG A 86 8.71 -3.49 -9.11
C ARG A 86 9.30 -4.05 -7.81
N HIS A 87 9.84 -3.18 -6.95
CA HIS A 87 10.38 -3.56 -5.65
C HIS A 87 9.34 -3.27 -4.57
N LEU A 88 8.46 -4.24 -4.34
CA LEU A 88 7.37 -4.08 -3.38
C LEU A 88 7.91 -3.93 -1.95
N THR A 89 7.30 -3.03 -1.19
CA THR A 89 7.63 -2.82 0.22
C THR A 89 6.66 -3.61 1.12
N PRO A 90 7.16 -4.34 2.13
CA PRO A 90 6.30 -4.98 3.13
C PRO A 90 5.67 -3.95 4.07
N VAL A 91 4.38 -4.14 4.35
CA VAL A 91 3.62 -3.38 5.36
C VAL A 91 2.90 -4.39 6.24
N THR A 92 3.13 -4.34 7.55
CA THR A 92 2.58 -5.32 8.49
C THR A 92 1.42 -4.74 9.29
N LEU A 93 0.31 -5.48 9.33
CA LEU A 93 -0.87 -5.20 10.13
C LEU A 93 -0.96 -6.25 11.24
N ALA A 94 -0.94 -5.79 12.48
CA ALA A 94 -1.16 -6.64 13.64
C ALA A 94 -2.64 -6.67 14.01
N GLY A 95 -3.12 -7.84 14.44
CA GLY A 95 -4.48 -8.02 14.93
C GLY A 95 -4.59 -9.18 15.91
N LYS A 96 -5.81 -9.37 16.41
CA LYS A 96 -6.16 -10.41 17.37
C LYS A 96 -7.40 -11.13 16.87
N LEU A 97 -7.35 -12.46 16.80
CA LEU A 97 -8.51 -13.28 16.44
C LEU A 97 -9.54 -13.29 17.57
N ALA A 98 -10.75 -13.77 17.28
CA ALA A 98 -11.79 -13.99 18.28
C ALA A 98 -11.34 -14.93 19.41
N SER A 99 -10.48 -15.92 19.09
CA SER A 99 -9.84 -16.82 20.06
C SER A 99 -8.84 -16.13 21.00
N GLY A 100 -8.46 -14.89 20.68
CA GLY A 100 -7.46 -14.11 21.37
C GLY A 100 -6.02 -14.31 20.90
N ALA A 101 -5.79 -15.18 19.91
CA ALA A 101 -4.49 -15.36 19.30
C ALA A 101 -4.05 -14.09 18.54
N GLN A 102 -2.78 -13.70 18.72
CA GLN A 102 -2.16 -12.60 17.98
C GLN A 102 -1.81 -13.06 16.57
N VAL A 103 -2.03 -12.18 15.60
CA VAL A 103 -1.79 -12.44 14.19
C VAL A 103 -1.09 -11.26 13.55
N LEU A 104 -0.12 -11.55 12.69
CA LEU A 104 0.54 -10.60 11.82
C LEU A 104 0.20 -10.91 10.37
N ILE A 105 -0.28 -9.88 9.65
CA ILE A 105 -0.53 -9.94 8.21
C ILE A 105 0.42 -8.96 7.55
N THR A 106 1.34 -9.44 6.73
CA THR A 106 2.21 -8.60 5.90
C THR A 106 1.65 -8.55 4.48
N ILE A 107 1.32 -7.35 4.00
CA ILE A 107 0.99 -7.07 2.61
C ILE A 107 2.22 -6.50 1.89
N CYS A 108 2.32 -6.72 0.58
CA CYS A 108 3.40 -6.18 -0.25
C CYS A 108 2.82 -5.12 -1.19
N VAL A 109 3.32 -3.89 -1.10
CA VAL A 109 2.74 -2.73 -1.80
C VAL A 109 3.75 -2.05 -2.70
N THR A 110 3.30 -1.37 -3.75
CA THR A 110 4.18 -0.49 -4.51
C THR A 110 4.70 0.64 -3.60
N PRO A 111 6.00 1.01 -3.70
CA PRO A 111 6.61 2.01 -2.81
C PRO A 111 6.03 3.43 -3.01
N ASP A 112 5.57 3.76 -4.22
CA ASP A 112 4.83 4.98 -4.52
C ASP A 112 3.56 4.62 -5.32
N TYR A 113 2.78 5.63 -5.69
CA TYR A 113 1.67 5.51 -6.63
C TYR A 113 2.16 5.12 -8.02
N LEU A 114 1.26 4.54 -8.83
CA LEU A 114 1.53 4.23 -10.21
C LEU A 114 2.05 5.45 -10.98
N SER A 115 3.12 5.20 -11.72
CA SER A 115 3.77 6.15 -12.59
C SER A 115 4.08 5.51 -13.93
N VAL A 116 4.08 6.35 -14.97
CA VAL A 116 4.52 6.00 -16.32
C VAL A 116 5.89 6.59 -16.59
N GLY A 117 6.74 5.86 -17.31
CA GLY A 117 8.11 6.28 -17.64
C GLY A 117 9.18 5.34 -17.10
N ASP A 118 10.37 5.88 -16.83
CA ASP A 118 11.51 5.16 -16.28
C ASP A 118 12.02 5.82 -14.98
N ASP A 119 13.08 5.28 -14.37
CA ASP A 119 13.60 5.78 -13.09
C ASP A 119 14.13 7.22 -13.15
N ARG A 120 14.39 7.76 -14.34
CA ARG A 120 14.94 9.11 -14.55
C ARG A 120 13.87 10.12 -14.90
N ASP A 121 12.84 9.70 -15.63
CA ASP A 121 11.72 10.55 -16.05
C ASP A 121 10.41 9.76 -15.98
N PHE A 122 9.69 9.99 -14.89
CA PHE A 122 8.40 9.39 -14.62
C PHE A 122 7.40 10.43 -14.12
N VAL A 123 6.11 10.14 -14.31
CA VAL A 123 5.01 10.98 -13.81
C VAL A 123 3.99 10.10 -13.09
N ARG A 124 3.55 10.50 -11.89
CA ARG A 124 2.43 9.83 -11.19
C ARG A 124 1.12 10.08 -11.93
N VAL A 125 0.41 9.00 -12.25
CA VAL A 125 -0.74 9.03 -13.16
C VAL A 125 -2.06 8.74 -12.45
N PRO A 126 -2.82 9.77 -12.04
CA PRO A 126 -4.19 9.56 -11.60
C PRO A 126 -5.06 9.14 -12.79
N MET A 127 -6.00 8.22 -12.53
CA MET A 127 -6.96 7.70 -13.49
C MET A 127 -8.26 7.33 -12.77
N GLY A 128 -9.36 7.17 -13.50
CA GLY A 128 -10.63 6.72 -12.96
C GLY A 128 -10.58 5.26 -12.46
N LEU A 129 -11.66 4.86 -11.79
CA LEU A 129 -11.78 3.56 -11.14
C LEU A 129 -11.58 2.39 -12.12
N ALA A 130 -12.16 2.47 -13.32
CA ALA A 130 -12.04 1.41 -14.32
C ALA A 130 -10.58 1.18 -14.73
N GLY A 131 -9.84 2.26 -15.02
CA GLY A 131 -8.41 2.14 -15.36
C GLY A 131 -7.59 1.57 -14.20
N ALA A 132 -7.82 2.07 -12.98
CA ALA A 132 -7.13 1.60 -11.79
C ALA A 132 -7.41 0.12 -11.49
N ALA A 133 -8.67 -0.30 -11.63
CA ALA A 133 -9.09 -1.68 -11.39
C ALA A 133 -8.57 -2.63 -12.46
N ARG A 134 -8.57 -2.22 -13.73
CA ARG A 134 -7.99 -3.00 -14.83
C ARG A 134 -6.50 -3.22 -14.63
N VAL A 135 -5.74 -2.14 -14.36
CA VAL A 135 -4.29 -2.24 -14.10
C VAL A 135 -4.02 -3.14 -12.90
N ALA A 136 -4.72 -2.95 -11.78
CA ALA A 136 -4.54 -3.80 -10.63
C ALA A 136 -4.84 -5.27 -10.97
N SER A 137 -5.94 -5.55 -11.67
CA SER A 137 -6.36 -6.91 -11.96
C SER A 137 -5.41 -7.65 -12.90
N GLU A 138 -5.03 -7.02 -14.00
CA GLU A 138 -4.17 -7.61 -15.05
C GLU A 138 -2.72 -7.80 -14.58
N LEU A 139 -2.25 -6.94 -13.66
CA LEU A 139 -0.89 -7.04 -13.13
C LEU A 139 -0.79 -7.94 -11.88
N GLY A 140 -1.86 -8.60 -11.45
CA GLY A 140 -1.83 -9.51 -10.28
C GLY A 140 -1.91 -8.80 -8.92
N PHE A 141 -2.56 -7.65 -8.87
CA PHE A 141 -2.72 -6.81 -7.68
C PHE A 141 -4.21 -6.60 -7.31
N LEU A 142 -4.41 -5.95 -6.17
CA LEU A 142 -5.65 -5.36 -5.68
C LEU A 142 -5.44 -3.87 -5.40
N LEU A 143 -6.55 -3.13 -5.29
CA LEU A 143 -6.55 -1.78 -4.71
C LEU A 143 -6.59 -1.88 -3.17
N PRO A 144 -5.93 -0.95 -2.44
CA PRO A 144 -5.88 -1.00 -0.98
C PRO A 144 -7.25 -0.74 -0.36
N THR A 145 -7.50 -1.22 0.85
CA THR A 145 -8.60 -0.73 1.69
C THR A 145 -8.15 0.53 2.46
N PRO A 146 -9.05 1.33 3.06
CA PRO A 146 -8.66 2.43 3.93
C PRO A 146 -7.71 2.01 5.06
N LYS A 147 -7.92 0.82 5.64
CA LYS A 147 -7.07 0.30 6.71
C LYS A 147 -5.67 -0.04 6.23
N MET A 148 -5.53 -0.54 5.00
CA MET A 148 -4.23 -0.72 4.37
C MET A 148 -3.56 0.62 4.10
N VAL A 149 -4.29 1.63 3.61
CA VAL A 149 -3.73 2.97 3.37
C VAL A 149 -3.18 3.59 4.67
N ASP A 150 -3.89 3.46 5.79
CA ASP A 150 -3.41 3.94 7.09
C ASP A 150 -2.14 3.19 7.54
N ALA A 151 -2.09 1.87 7.35
CA ALA A 151 -0.92 1.06 7.68
C ALA A 151 0.30 1.39 6.79
N ILE A 152 0.06 1.67 5.51
CA ILE A 152 1.09 2.12 4.56
C ILE A 152 1.63 3.47 5.01
N TYR A 153 0.76 4.41 5.38
CA TYR A 153 1.19 5.71 5.89
C TYR A 153 2.03 5.56 7.16
N SER A 154 1.57 4.78 8.15
CA SER A 154 2.28 4.64 9.43
C SER A 154 3.67 4.00 9.31
N GLN A 155 3.88 3.19 8.28
CA GLN A 155 5.14 2.47 8.03
C GLN A 155 5.99 3.08 6.91
N ALA A 156 5.51 4.12 6.23
CA ALA A 156 6.27 4.81 5.20
C ALA A 156 7.54 5.45 5.78
N LYS A 157 8.65 5.30 5.08
CA LYS A 157 9.92 5.99 5.40
C LYS A 157 9.85 7.47 5.03
N VAL A 158 9.02 7.81 4.04
CA VAL A 158 8.91 9.16 3.50
C VAL A 158 7.47 9.64 3.63
N HIS A 159 7.24 10.56 4.56
CA HIS A 159 5.95 11.25 4.71
C HIS A 159 5.98 12.57 3.95
N VAL A 160 5.04 12.73 3.02
CA VAL A 160 4.87 13.96 2.26
C VAL A 160 3.55 14.60 2.66
N ALA A 161 3.62 15.82 3.18
CA ALA A 161 2.43 16.57 3.56
C ALA A 161 1.57 16.91 2.33
N PRO A 162 0.22 16.88 2.45
CA PRO A 162 -0.70 17.33 1.41
C PRO A 162 -0.35 18.72 0.90
N SER A 163 -0.37 18.91 -0.42
CA SER A 163 -0.20 20.20 -1.07
C SER A 163 -1.42 20.50 -1.96
N PRO A 164 -2.53 20.99 -1.38
CA PRO A 164 -3.70 21.34 -2.16
C PRO A 164 -3.40 22.46 -3.15
N MET A 165 -3.87 22.30 -4.38
CA MET A 165 -3.88 23.34 -5.39
C MET A 165 -5.27 23.94 -5.52
N THR A 166 -5.36 25.16 -6.08
CA THR A 166 -6.62 25.89 -6.24
C THR A 166 -7.69 25.04 -6.92
N PRO A 167 -8.88 24.86 -6.31
CA PRO A 167 -9.96 24.12 -6.94
C PRO A 167 -10.47 24.81 -8.21
N GLY A 168 -10.91 24.04 -9.21
CA GLY A 168 -11.49 24.58 -10.44
C GLY A 168 -11.58 23.55 -11.58
N SER A 169 -12.09 23.98 -12.73
CA SER A 169 -12.27 23.10 -13.91
C SER A 169 -10.97 22.47 -14.43
N LYS A 170 -9.82 23.08 -14.12
CA LYS A 170 -8.50 22.59 -14.53
C LYS A 170 -7.97 21.43 -13.67
N MET A 171 -8.60 21.09 -12.55
CA MET A 171 -8.09 20.09 -11.60
C MET A 171 -7.81 18.71 -12.22
N ALA A 172 -8.57 18.36 -13.27
CA ALA A 172 -8.42 17.11 -14.02
C ALA A 172 -7.62 17.26 -15.32
N SER A 173 -7.07 18.44 -15.62
CA SER A 173 -6.28 18.68 -16.83
C SER A 173 -4.86 18.16 -16.67
N THR A 174 -4.27 17.65 -17.76
CA THR A 174 -2.91 17.10 -17.78
C THR A 174 -1.86 18.08 -17.25
N ALA A 175 -2.00 19.38 -17.55
CA ALA A 175 -1.11 20.42 -17.02
C ALA A 175 -1.16 20.52 -15.48
N TYR A 176 -2.34 20.39 -14.87
CA TYR A 176 -2.50 20.41 -13.40
C TYR A 176 -1.93 19.17 -12.75
N LEU A 177 -2.08 18.01 -13.41
CA LEU A 177 -1.46 16.75 -12.96
C LEU A 177 0.06 16.89 -12.90
N LEU A 178 0.68 17.39 -14.00
CA LEU A 178 2.12 17.61 -14.10
C LEU A 178 2.62 18.63 -13.08
N GLN A 179 1.87 19.72 -12.85
CA GLN A 179 2.24 20.70 -11.84
C GLN A 179 2.28 20.08 -10.44
N HIS A 180 1.25 19.31 -10.06
CA HIS A 180 1.23 18.67 -8.74
C HIS A 180 2.29 17.58 -8.61
N ASP A 181 2.56 16.83 -9.68
CA ASP A 181 3.60 15.79 -9.66
C ASP A 181 4.99 16.38 -9.37
N ARG A 182 5.34 17.51 -10.02
CA ARG A 182 6.57 18.28 -9.71
C ARG A 182 6.59 18.78 -8.28
N THR A 183 5.47 19.26 -7.75
CA THR A 183 5.38 19.68 -6.34
C THR A 183 5.68 18.51 -5.39
N VAL A 184 5.08 17.34 -5.65
CA VAL A 184 5.34 16.12 -4.87
C VAL A 184 6.79 15.68 -4.97
N ASP A 185 7.41 15.78 -6.15
CA ASP A 185 8.83 15.48 -6.32
C ASP A 185 9.73 16.37 -5.49
N GLN A 186 9.47 17.68 -5.50
CA GLN A 186 10.20 18.65 -4.70
C GLN A 186 10.01 18.40 -3.20
N GLN A 187 8.79 18.06 -2.75
CA GLN A 187 8.53 17.73 -1.35
C GLN A 187 9.24 16.45 -0.92
N ARG A 188 9.15 15.38 -1.74
CA ARG A 188 9.79 14.08 -1.45
C ARG A 188 11.30 14.24 -1.37
N ALA A 189 11.92 14.95 -2.32
CA ALA A 189 13.38 15.13 -2.39
C ALA A 189 13.98 15.87 -1.17
N ARG A 190 13.16 16.61 -0.40
CA ARG A 190 13.57 17.24 0.88
C ARG A 190 13.67 16.24 2.02
N VAL A 191 13.00 15.09 1.91
CA VAL A 191 12.99 14.01 2.92
C VAL A 191 13.91 12.87 2.50
N SER A 192 13.80 12.42 1.24
CA SER A 192 14.63 11.34 0.68
C SER A 192 14.73 11.46 -0.84
N ARG A 193 15.91 11.16 -1.38
CA ARG A 193 16.15 11.03 -2.83
C ARG A 193 15.99 9.60 -3.35
N ASP A 194 15.83 8.63 -2.45
CA ASP A 194 15.56 7.25 -2.80
C ASP A 194 14.12 7.11 -3.33
N ALA A 195 13.97 6.87 -4.63
CA ALA A 195 12.67 6.69 -5.28
C ALA A 195 11.98 5.36 -4.88
N GLY A 196 12.74 4.37 -4.42
CA GLY A 196 12.20 3.10 -3.92
C GLY A 196 11.75 3.15 -2.47
N ALA A 197 11.97 4.25 -1.75
CA ALA A 197 11.51 4.40 -0.38
C ALA A 197 9.98 4.53 -0.33
N LEU A 198 9.33 3.69 0.48
CA LEU A 198 7.88 3.75 0.69
C LEU A 198 7.46 5.17 1.09
N THR A 199 6.68 5.80 0.21
CA THR A 199 6.26 7.19 0.29
C THR A 199 4.75 7.30 0.40
N ALA A 200 4.26 8.02 1.40
CA ALA A 200 2.83 8.18 1.69
C ALA A 200 2.45 9.61 2.14
N GLY A 201 1.15 9.92 2.06
CA GLY A 201 0.56 11.21 2.45
C GLY A 201 0.31 12.19 1.29
N GLN A 202 0.93 11.99 0.13
CA GLN A 202 0.95 12.89 -1.02
C GLN A 202 -0.30 12.89 -1.90
N LYS A 203 -1.15 11.85 -1.84
CA LYS A 203 -2.38 11.72 -2.64
C LYS A 203 -3.50 11.05 -1.83
N LYS A 204 -4.70 11.05 -2.41
CA LYS A 204 -5.86 10.24 -2.04
C LYS A 204 -5.79 8.93 -2.82
N ASP A 205 -5.71 7.80 -2.14
CA ASP A 205 -5.77 6.49 -2.76
C ASP A 205 -7.18 6.23 -3.31
N ILE A 206 -7.27 5.62 -4.49
CA ILE A 206 -8.46 4.86 -4.88
C ILE A 206 -8.46 3.56 -4.07
N VAL A 207 -9.55 3.30 -3.35
CA VAL A 207 -9.63 2.20 -2.39
C VAL A 207 -10.73 1.19 -2.74
N LEU A 208 -10.50 -0.08 -2.39
CA LEU A 208 -11.51 -1.13 -2.40
C LEU A 208 -12.31 -1.10 -1.09
N THR A 209 -13.64 -1.07 -1.20
CA THR A 209 -14.58 -0.94 -0.07
C THR A 209 -15.90 -1.63 -0.38
N ASN A 210 -16.58 -2.13 0.65
CA ASN A 210 -17.93 -2.69 0.51
C ASN A 210 -18.95 -1.66 0.02
N ARG A 211 -18.68 -0.36 0.18
CA ARG A 211 -19.57 0.72 -0.31
C ARG A 211 -19.75 0.70 -1.83
N LEU A 212 -18.76 0.19 -2.58
CA LEU A 212 -18.85 0.12 -4.04
C LEU A 212 -19.98 -0.81 -4.50
N LEU A 213 -20.31 -1.85 -3.72
CA LEU A 213 -21.40 -2.79 -4.04
C LEU A 213 -22.78 -2.12 -4.09
N SER A 214 -23.01 -1.11 -3.24
CA SER A 214 -24.28 -0.38 -3.17
C SER A 214 -24.24 0.98 -3.88
N LYS A 215 -23.11 1.31 -4.51
CA LYS A 215 -22.86 2.60 -5.18
C LYS A 215 -22.25 2.37 -6.58
N PRO A 216 -22.98 1.69 -7.49
CA PRO A 216 -22.50 1.47 -8.86
C PRO A 216 -22.15 2.80 -9.54
N GLY A 217 -21.10 2.80 -10.35
CA GLY A 217 -20.64 4.00 -11.07
C GLY A 217 -20.00 5.08 -10.18
N ARG A 218 -19.58 4.75 -8.95
CA ARG A 218 -18.85 5.66 -8.05
C ARG A 218 -17.43 5.18 -7.81
N VAL A 219 -16.51 6.11 -7.61
CA VAL A 219 -15.15 5.83 -7.13
C VAL A 219 -15.09 6.02 -5.63
N ALA A 220 -14.37 5.15 -4.92
CA ALA A 220 -14.08 5.32 -3.51
C ALA A 220 -12.66 5.85 -3.33
N ILE A 221 -12.54 6.97 -2.60
CA ILE A 221 -11.24 7.59 -2.30
C ILE A 221 -11.05 7.83 -0.82
N TYR A 222 -9.80 7.73 -0.39
CA TYR A 222 -9.40 7.88 1.01
C TYR A 222 -7.95 8.37 1.13
N GLY A 223 -7.64 9.12 2.18
CA GLY A 223 -6.25 9.42 2.54
C GLY A 223 -5.88 10.90 2.44
N TRP A 224 -4.78 11.20 1.73
CA TRP A 224 -4.12 12.51 1.75
C TRP A 224 -3.77 12.93 3.17
N HIS A 225 -3.02 12.06 3.84
CA HIS A 225 -2.71 12.13 5.27
C HIS A 225 -1.82 13.31 5.61
N ARG A 226 -2.23 14.08 6.62
CA ARG A 226 -1.36 15.06 7.28
C ARG A 226 -0.18 14.35 7.94
N ILE A 227 0.89 15.09 8.25
CA ILE A 227 2.08 14.55 8.94
C ILE A 227 1.74 13.79 10.23
N ASN A 228 0.68 14.18 10.95
CA ASN A 228 0.19 13.47 12.13
C ASN A 228 -0.59 12.16 11.85
N GLY A 229 -0.62 11.69 10.59
CA GLY A 229 -1.31 10.49 10.17
C GLY A 229 -2.83 10.59 10.08
N ARG A 230 -3.43 11.77 10.23
CA ARG A 230 -4.87 11.94 10.01
C ARG A 230 -5.17 12.18 8.53
N PRO A 231 -6.06 11.39 7.90
CA PRO A 231 -6.47 11.63 6.51
C PRO A 231 -7.26 12.95 6.41
N ILE A 232 -7.00 13.74 5.36
CA ILE A 232 -7.84 14.89 5.01
C ILE A 232 -9.06 14.43 4.21
N GLN A 233 -8.90 13.39 3.39
CA GLN A 233 -9.97 12.75 2.65
C GLN A 233 -10.52 11.55 3.43
N PRO A 234 -11.69 11.67 4.09
CA PRO A 234 -12.37 10.51 4.65
C PRO A 234 -12.87 9.60 3.51
N LEU A 235 -13.25 8.36 3.84
CA LEU A 235 -13.74 7.39 2.86
C LEU A 235 -15.00 7.96 2.20
N SER A 236 -14.88 8.28 0.91
CA SER A 236 -15.91 9.01 0.17
C SER A 236 -16.18 8.37 -1.18
N THR A 237 -17.47 8.30 -1.53
CA THR A 237 -17.98 7.81 -2.82
C THR A 237 -18.84 8.87 -3.54
N VAL A 238 -18.55 10.16 -3.29
CA VAL A 238 -19.34 11.28 -3.84
C VAL A 238 -19.07 11.55 -5.31
N HIS A 239 -17.95 11.07 -5.84
CA HIS A 239 -17.55 11.27 -7.22
C HIS A 239 -17.95 10.07 -8.11
N GLY A 240 -18.19 10.34 -9.39
CA GLY A 240 -18.41 9.30 -10.39
C GLY A 240 -17.15 8.47 -10.65
N ALA A 241 -17.32 7.25 -11.16
CA ALA A 241 -16.22 6.30 -11.37
C ALA A 241 -15.11 6.82 -12.29
N SER A 242 -15.43 7.71 -13.23
CA SER A 242 -14.44 8.34 -14.14
C SER A 242 -13.75 9.58 -13.56
N TYR A 243 -14.08 9.99 -12.34
CA TYR A 243 -13.48 11.17 -11.73
C TYR A 243 -12.04 10.87 -11.31
N ALA A 244 -11.11 11.66 -11.84
CA ALA A 244 -9.72 11.67 -11.45
C ALA A 244 -9.17 13.10 -11.58
N ASP A 245 -8.57 13.57 -10.49
CA ASP A 245 -7.91 14.88 -10.42
C ASP A 245 -6.45 14.73 -9.96
N TYR A 246 -5.73 15.85 -9.91
CA TYR A 246 -4.34 15.91 -9.45
C TYR A 246 -4.09 15.27 -8.09
N SER A 247 -5.10 15.14 -7.24
CA SER A 247 -4.96 14.62 -5.87
C SER A 247 -5.15 13.11 -5.79
N HIS A 248 -5.58 12.43 -6.85
CA HIS A 248 -5.72 10.96 -6.85
C HIS A 248 -4.37 10.25 -7.00
N GLY A 249 -4.29 9.06 -6.40
CA GLY A 249 -3.20 8.12 -6.56
C GLY A 249 -3.74 6.70 -6.67
N VAL A 250 -3.12 5.89 -7.53
CA VAL A 250 -3.39 4.46 -7.62
C VAL A 250 -2.20 3.75 -7.00
N ARG A 251 -2.42 3.04 -5.89
CA ARG A 251 -1.40 2.21 -5.24
C ARG A 251 -1.79 0.76 -5.41
N LEU A 252 -0.83 -0.10 -5.71
CA LEU A 252 -1.10 -1.51 -5.90
C LEU A 252 -0.68 -2.31 -4.66
N VAL A 253 -1.52 -3.25 -4.27
CA VAL A 253 -1.27 -4.22 -3.20
C VAL A 253 -1.26 -5.62 -3.81
N SER A 254 -0.18 -6.36 -3.62
CA SER A 254 -0.03 -7.71 -4.15
C SER A 254 -1.23 -8.59 -3.77
N ARG A 255 -1.72 -9.43 -4.70
CA ARG A 255 -2.71 -10.48 -4.38
C ARG A 255 -2.17 -11.52 -3.41
N THR A 256 -0.85 -11.57 -3.22
CA THR A 256 -0.20 -12.39 -2.22
C THR A 256 0.14 -11.58 -0.98
N ALA A 257 -0.25 -12.09 0.18
CA ALA A 257 0.10 -11.61 1.51
C ALA A 257 0.75 -12.72 2.33
N PHE A 258 1.18 -12.40 3.55
CA PHE A 258 1.83 -13.33 4.46
C PHE A 258 1.15 -13.30 5.82
N LEU A 259 0.53 -14.42 6.20
CA LEU A 259 -0.11 -14.62 7.49
C LEU A 259 0.89 -15.33 8.42
N ASN A 260 1.40 -14.63 9.43
CA ASN A 260 2.47 -15.11 10.32
C ASN A 260 3.68 -15.68 9.54
N GLY A 261 4.05 -15.03 8.43
CA GLY A 261 5.13 -15.44 7.54
C GLY A 261 4.76 -16.51 6.50
N LYS A 262 3.57 -17.12 6.58
CA LYS A 262 3.08 -18.06 5.57
C LYS A 262 2.40 -17.33 4.43
N GLN A 263 2.83 -17.59 3.19
CA GLN A 263 2.21 -17.04 2.00
C GLN A 263 0.74 -17.49 1.86
N VAL A 264 -0.16 -16.53 1.63
CA VAL A 264 -1.60 -16.75 1.40
C VAL A 264 -2.15 -15.73 0.39
N PRO A 265 -3.26 -16.05 -0.31
CA PRO A 265 -4.00 -15.03 -1.07
C PRO A 265 -4.55 -13.95 -0.14
N LEU A 266 -4.37 -12.68 -0.51
CA LEU A 266 -4.92 -11.54 0.22
C LEU A 266 -6.45 -11.55 0.17
N SER A 267 -7.04 -12.04 -0.92
CA SER A 267 -8.48 -12.26 -1.03
C SER A 267 -9.02 -13.18 0.06
N ASP A 268 -8.26 -14.21 0.44
CA ASP A 268 -8.66 -15.16 1.49
C ASP A 268 -8.69 -14.49 2.87
N ILE A 269 -7.73 -13.63 3.15
CA ILE A 269 -7.74 -12.79 4.35
C ILE A 269 -8.92 -11.81 4.32
N MET A 270 -9.20 -11.20 3.17
CA MET A 270 -10.26 -10.18 3.03
C MET A 270 -11.66 -10.77 3.13
N GLN A 271 -11.88 -12.04 2.78
CA GLN A 271 -13.18 -12.72 2.88
C GLN A 271 -13.41 -13.40 4.25
N ASP A 272 -12.33 -13.72 4.98
CA ASP A 272 -12.38 -14.41 6.26
C ASP A 272 -12.92 -13.49 7.38
N ARG A 273 -13.91 -13.98 8.14
CA ARG A 273 -14.61 -13.17 9.16
C ARG A 273 -13.73 -12.79 10.35
N ASP A 274 -12.75 -13.61 10.70
CA ASP A 274 -11.87 -13.40 11.84
C ASP A 274 -10.64 -12.55 11.44
N LEU A 275 -10.21 -12.62 10.18
CA LEU A 275 -9.04 -11.90 9.68
C LEU A 275 -9.37 -10.57 8.99
N ALA A 276 -10.53 -10.45 8.33
CA ALA A 276 -10.84 -9.31 7.48
C ALA A 276 -10.77 -7.98 8.23
N LEU A 277 -11.19 -7.95 9.50
CA LEU A 277 -11.14 -6.74 10.32
C LEU A 277 -9.71 -6.22 10.53
N ILE A 278 -8.68 -7.05 10.38
CA ILE A 278 -7.27 -6.63 10.47
C ILE A 278 -6.87 -5.82 9.23
N VAL A 279 -7.44 -6.12 8.07
CA VAL A 279 -7.09 -5.50 6.78
C VAL A 279 -8.19 -4.63 6.18
N ASN A 280 -9.40 -4.61 6.74
CA ASN A 280 -10.53 -3.80 6.29
C ASN A 280 -11.42 -3.41 7.47
N GLY A 281 -11.64 -2.11 7.69
CA GLY A 281 -12.46 -1.62 8.80
C GLY A 281 -13.96 -1.94 8.67
N GLU A 282 -14.43 -2.25 7.46
CA GLU A 282 -15.84 -2.55 7.18
C GLU A 282 -16.17 -4.04 7.29
N GLY A 283 -15.22 -4.87 7.73
CA GLY A 283 -15.37 -6.33 7.80
C GLY A 283 -15.07 -7.03 6.47
N PRO A 284 -15.59 -8.25 6.26
CA PRO A 284 -15.27 -9.05 5.07
C PRO A 284 -15.68 -8.40 3.75
N ILE A 285 -14.83 -8.55 2.73
CA ILE A 285 -15.14 -8.35 1.32
C ILE A 285 -15.19 -9.74 0.68
N GLY A 286 -16.40 -10.21 0.37
CA GLY A 286 -16.63 -11.64 0.08
C GLY A 286 -15.87 -12.21 -1.13
N ASN A 287 -15.61 -11.40 -2.17
CA ASN A 287 -14.69 -11.77 -3.25
C ASN A 287 -14.03 -10.50 -3.80
N ALA A 288 -12.88 -10.13 -3.24
CA ALA A 288 -12.19 -8.90 -3.58
C ALA A 288 -11.74 -8.85 -5.06
N GLU A 289 -11.30 -9.97 -5.62
CA GLU A 289 -10.86 -10.06 -7.02
C GLU A 289 -12.04 -9.92 -7.99
N ARG A 290 -13.16 -10.61 -7.74
CA ARG A 290 -14.38 -10.47 -8.54
C ARG A 290 -14.97 -9.07 -8.41
N LEU A 291 -14.97 -8.49 -7.21
CA LEU A 291 -15.39 -7.11 -7.02
C LEU A 291 -14.52 -6.20 -7.88
N LEU A 292 -13.19 -6.28 -7.78
CA LEU A 292 -12.27 -5.50 -8.59
C LEU A 292 -12.50 -5.68 -10.10
N ALA A 293 -12.63 -6.92 -10.57
CA ALA A 293 -12.89 -7.25 -11.97
C ALA A 293 -14.22 -6.70 -12.49
N SER A 294 -15.20 -6.48 -11.62
CA SER A 294 -16.49 -5.90 -12.02
C SER A 294 -16.47 -4.37 -12.19
N LEU A 295 -15.34 -3.71 -11.89
CA LEU A 295 -15.23 -2.24 -11.89
C LEU A 295 -14.70 -1.66 -13.21
N TYR A 296 -14.39 -2.49 -14.22
CA TYR A 296 -13.82 -2.06 -15.50
C TYR A 296 -14.38 -2.82 -16.70
#